data_AF-A0AAD7DZU3-F1
#
_entry.id   AF-A0AAD7DZU3-F1
#
_cell.length_a   1.000
_cell.length_b   1.000
_cell.length_c   1.000
_cell.angle_alpha   90.00
_cell.angle_beta   90.00
_cell.angle_gamma   90.00
#
_symmetry.space_group_name_H-M   'P 1'
#
loop_
_entity.id
_entity.type
_entity.pdbx_description
1 polymer ?
#
loop_
_entity_poly.entity_id
_entity_poly.type
_entity_poly.pdbx_seq_one_letter_code
_entity_poly.pdbx_strand_id
1 'polypeptide(L)'
;MADLLLLLSNICLATLAAVILLACSKFPARTIPEALTLLRAASASFCADILTLSLYAILTALSLCIAFLGITAIHPILSATFPFLASTQASEPESESQLSTVARLLELIPKPLLDLLAKRAPASTPPPPPPPPKTFSHRWIAHTHAVLHPRPGRTAPAPLSLFLSLALPALLLYFVARQRQRALTARDAEVPRRLAAARKMLTAQKVCAHHAQPVAALRAGLHCPLCAKPFTLPYALAPCGHTFDLRCLQQHFLSLPSNTCPRPRRLDLTTLPKLCPTCGTAIAAPPALAWTVKTIADALAADPRTRPRAQPRDPWSGFFRNATPRPVSTVVV
;
A
#
# COMPACT_ATOMS: atom_id res chain seq x y z
N MET A 1 -4.31 -35.32 34.87
CA MET A 1 -3.73 -36.51 34.19
C MET A 1 -4.77 -37.38 33.52
N ALA A 2 -5.89 -37.72 34.20
CA ALA A 2 -6.97 -38.50 33.60
C ALA A 2 -7.56 -37.86 32.33
N ASP A 3 -7.81 -36.54 32.32
CA ASP A 3 -8.34 -35.83 31.15
C ASP A 3 -7.38 -35.81 29.96
N LEU A 4 -6.07 -35.81 30.23
CA LEU A 4 -5.04 -35.85 29.21
C LEU A 4 -4.96 -37.25 28.55
N LEU A 5 -5.11 -38.31 29.36
CA LEU A 5 -5.20 -39.68 28.86
C LEU A 5 -6.47 -39.91 28.04
N LEU A 6 -7.60 -39.32 28.45
CA LEU A 6 -8.85 -39.37 27.71
C LEU A 6 -8.73 -38.64 26.36
N LEU A 7 -8.10 -37.46 26.34
CA LEU A 7 -7.86 -36.70 25.12
C LEU A 7 -6.93 -37.45 24.14
N LEU A 8 -5.85 -38.06 24.64
CA LEU A 8 -4.93 -38.86 23.82
C LEU A 8 -5.62 -40.11 23.27
N SER A 9 -6.44 -40.80 24.07
CA SER A 9 -7.25 -41.94 23.63
C SER A 9 -8.19 -41.54 22.48
N ASN A 10 -8.87 -40.39 22.61
CA ASN A 10 -9.80 -39.90 21.59
C ASN A 10 -9.08 -39.50 20.28
N ILE A 11 -7.89 -38.90 20.37
CA ILE A 11 -7.07 -38.57 19.20
C ILE A 11 -6.58 -39.86 18.50
N CYS A 12 -6.16 -40.88 19.25
CA CYS A 12 -5.79 -42.18 18.69
C CYS A 12 -6.98 -42.87 18.00
N LEU A 13 -8.18 -42.85 18.60
CA LEU A 13 -9.37 -43.42 17.97
C LEU A 13 -9.75 -42.69 16.67
N ALA A 14 -9.70 -41.35 16.69
CA ALA A 14 -10.05 -40.53 15.53
C ALA A 14 -9.08 -40.73 14.36
N THR A 15 -7.78 -40.83 14.65
CA THR A 15 -6.75 -41.10 13.63
C THR A 15 -6.87 -42.50 13.07
N LEU A 16 -7.14 -43.52 13.90
CA LEU A 16 -7.40 -44.88 13.44
C LEU A 16 -8.63 -44.94 12.51
N ALA A 17 -9.73 -44.29 12.90
CA ALA A 17 -10.95 -44.23 12.09
C ALA A 17 -10.70 -43.54 10.72
N ALA A 18 -9.94 -42.45 10.71
CA ALA A 18 -9.59 -41.76 9.46
C ALA A 18 -8.74 -42.62 8.52
N VAL A 19 -7.78 -43.38 9.05
CA VAL A 19 -6.96 -44.32 8.26
C VAL A 19 -7.82 -45.45 7.68
N ILE A 20 -8.75 -46.00 8.46
CA ILE A 20 -9.69 -47.03 8.00
C ILE A 20 -10.57 -46.48 6.87
N LEU A 21 -11.14 -45.29 7.04
CA LEU A 21 -11.98 -44.66 6.01
C LEU A 21 -11.19 -44.36 4.72
N LEU A 22 -9.94 -43.88 4.84
CA LEU A 22 -9.07 -43.69 3.67
C LEU A 22 -8.75 -45.00 2.96
N ALA A 23 -8.47 -46.07 3.72
CA ALA A 23 -8.21 -47.39 3.15
C ALA A 23 -9.45 -47.92 2.41
N CYS A 24 -10.64 -47.79 3.00
CA CYS A 24 -11.90 -48.19 2.38
C CYS A 24 -12.24 -47.38 1.11
N SER A 25 -11.89 -46.09 1.07
CA SER A 25 -12.17 -45.22 -0.09
C SER A 25 -11.42 -45.59 -1.37
N LYS A 26 -10.33 -46.38 -1.28
CA LYS A 26 -9.47 -46.72 -2.41
C LYS A 26 -9.77 -48.07 -3.07
N PHE A 27 -10.69 -48.86 -2.52
CA PHE A 27 -11.06 -50.16 -3.09
C PHE A 27 -12.45 -50.10 -3.74
N PRO A 28 -12.55 -50.16 -5.08
CA PRO A 28 -13.84 -50.27 -5.75
C PRO A 28 -14.46 -51.65 -5.45
N ALA A 29 -15.78 -51.65 -5.23
CA ALA A 29 -16.56 -52.80 -4.80
C ALA A 29 -16.49 -54.01 -5.75
N ARG A 30 -15.48 -54.88 -5.57
CA ARG A 30 -15.56 -56.29 -5.98
C ARG A 30 -14.99 -57.19 -4.88
N THR A 31 -15.79 -58.20 -4.56
CA THR A 31 -15.57 -59.36 -3.67
C THR A 31 -15.01 -59.04 -2.26
N ILE A 32 -15.93 -58.62 -1.38
CA ILE A 32 -15.80 -58.54 0.09
C ILE A 32 -14.95 -59.68 0.73
N PRO A 33 -15.06 -60.96 0.31
CA PRO A 33 -14.23 -62.03 0.91
C PRO A 33 -12.72 -61.93 0.64
N GLU A 34 -12.28 -61.41 -0.50
CA GLU A 34 -10.84 -61.24 -0.80
C GLU A 34 -10.24 -60.01 -0.11
N ALA A 35 -11.06 -58.95 0.04
CA ALA A 35 -10.69 -57.79 0.84
C ALA A 35 -10.50 -58.18 2.32
N LEU A 36 -11.35 -59.08 2.87
CA LEU A 36 -11.25 -59.54 4.25
C LEU A 36 -10.02 -60.41 4.53
N THR A 37 -9.58 -61.23 3.57
CA THR A 37 -8.34 -62.02 3.71
C THR A 37 -7.09 -61.14 3.61
N LEU A 38 -7.07 -60.16 2.70
CA LEU A 38 -6.00 -59.14 2.66
C LEU A 38 -6.00 -58.25 3.91
N LEU A 39 -7.17 -57.89 4.44
CA LEU A 39 -7.27 -57.12 5.69
C LEU A 39 -6.78 -57.93 6.89
N ARG A 40 -7.04 -59.25 6.95
CA ARG A 40 -6.48 -60.12 8.01
C ARG A 40 -4.96 -60.26 7.90
N ALA A 41 -4.42 -60.47 6.70
CA ALA A 41 -2.97 -60.54 6.49
C ALA A 41 -2.27 -59.20 6.78
N ALA A 42 -2.88 -58.09 6.36
CA ALA A 42 -2.41 -56.75 6.68
C ALA A 42 -2.52 -56.46 8.17
N SER A 43 -3.59 -56.89 8.85
CA SER A 43 -3.80 -56.59 10.28
C SER A 43 -2.71 -57.18 11.18
N ALA A 44 -2.08 -58.31 10.82
CA ALA A 44 -0.99 -58.88 11.59
C ALA A 44 0.31 -58.05 11.50
N SER A 45 0.67 -57.60 10.29
CA SER A 45 1.83 -56.73 10.05
C SER A 45 1.58 -55.30 10.56
N PHE A 46 0.38 -54.78 10.34
CA PHE A 46 -0.03 -53.43 10.70
C PHE A 46 -0.26 -53.29 12.21
N CYS A 47 -0.69 -54.34 12.91
CA CYS A 47 -0.73 -54.34 14.38
C CYS A 47 0.67 -54.22 14.99
N ALA A 48 1.68 -54.89 14.43
CA ALA A 48 3.06 -54.77 14.91
C ALA A 48 3.60 -53.35 14.70
N ASP A 49 3.35 -52.75 13.52
CA ASP A 49 3.79 -51.39 13.22
C ASP A 49 3.02 -50.34 14.03
N ILE A 50 1.71 -50.50 14.21
CA ILE A 50 0.90 -49.61 15.08
C ILE A 50 1.31 -49.75 16.54
N LEU A 51 1.54 -50.97 17.05
CA LEU A 51 2.02 -51.17 18.42
C LEU A 51 3.38 -50.51 18.60
N THR A 52 4.26 -50.61 17.61
CA THR A 52 5.58 -49.96 17.64
C THR A 52 5.47 -48.44 17.61
N LEU A 53 4.60 -47.88 16.75
CA LEU A 53 4.35 -46.43 16.70
C LEU A 53 3.71 -45.91 17.99
N SER A 54 2.77 -46.68 18.56
CA SER A 54 2.09 -46.34 19.81
C SER A 54 3.04 -46.41 20.98
N LEU A 55 3.90 -47.43 21.05
CA LEU A 55 4.95 -47.55 22.06
C LEU A 55 5.94 -46.38 21.95
N TYR A 56 6.33 -46.01 20.73
CA TYR A 56 7.21 -44.86 20.49
C TYR A 56 6.56 -43.55 20.95
N ALA A 57 5.27 -43.34 20.63
CA ALA A 57 4.53 -42.16 21.08
C ALA A 57 4.42 -42.09 22.61
N ILE A 58 4.15 -43.22 23.28
CA ILE A 58 4.08 -43.31 24.74
C ILE A 58 5.45 -43.02 25.37
N LEU A 59 6.54 -43.61 24.86
CA LEU A 59 7.90 -43.36 25.35
C LEU A 59 8.32 -41.90 25.16
N THR A 60 7.92 -41.28 24.05
CA THR A 60 8.20 -39.86 23.78
C THR A 60 7.43 -38.96 24.74
N ALA A 61 6.15 -39.27 25.00
CA ALA A 61 5.33 -38.56 25.98
C ALA A 61 5.89 -38.69 27.40
N LEU A 62 6.32 -39.91 27.80
CA LEU A 62 6.99 -40.16 29.09
C LEU A 62 8.29 -39.35 29.23
N SER A 63 9.11 -39.31 28.19
CA SER A 63 10.35 -38.52 28.17
C SER A 63 10.07 -37.02 28.36
N LEU A 64 9.06 -36.48 27.67
CA LEU A 64 8.63 -35.09 27.83
C LEU A 64 8.07 -34.81 29.23
N CYS A 65 7.31 -35.72 29.82
CA CYS A 65 6.84 -35.61 31.20
C CYS A 65 8.00 -35.61 32.20
N ILE A 66 8.99 -36.48 32.03
CA ILE A 66 10.19 -36.52 32.90
C ILE A 66 10.99 -35.23 32.76
N ALA A 67 11.18 -34.71 31.55
CA ALA A 67 11.84 -33.44 31.32
C ALA A 67 11.09 -32.27 31.95
N PHE A 68 9.76 -32.25 31.84
CA PHE A 68 8.92 -31.23 32.46
C PHE A 68 8.97 -31.29 33.99
N LEU A 69 8.91 -32.48 34.58
CA LEU A 69 9.07 -32.69 36.03
C LEU A 69 10.47 -32.28 36.50
N GLY A 70 11.51 -32.52 35.71
CA GLY A 70 12.86 -32.03 35.98
C GLY A 70 12.93 -30.50 35.98
N ILE A 71 12.31 -29.85 34.98
CA ILE A 71 12.29 -28.38 34.89
C ILE A 71 11.51 -27.77 36.05
N THR A 72 10.35 -28.33 36.43
CA THR A 72 9.57 -27.82 37.57
C THR A 72 10.23 -28.08 38.92
N ALA A 73 11.00 -29.16 39.07
CA ALA A 73 11.80 -29.42 40.27
C ALA A 73 13.02 -28.50 40.40
N ILE A 74 13.62 -28.09 39.28
CA ILE A 74 14.79 -27.19 39.24
C ILE A 74 14.37 -25.71 39.35
N HIS A 75 13.17 -25.35 38.91
CA HIS A 75 12.64 -23.99 38.96
C HIS A 75 12.72 -23.32 40.36
N PRO A 76 12.28 -23.96 41.48
CA PRO A 76 12.39 -23.36 42.80
C PRO A 76 13.85 -23.17 43.26
N ILE A 77 14.75 -24.06 42.86
CA ILE A 77 16.19 -23.97 43.18
C ILE A 77 16.81 -22.78 42.44
N LEU A 78 16.50 -22.61 41.15
CA LEU A 78 16.97 -21.46 40.38
C LEU A 78 16.37 -20.14 40.87
N SER A 79 15.10 -20.12 41.27
CA SER A 79 14.48 -18.90 41.83
C SER A 79 15.02 -18.52 43.20
N ALA A 80 15.43 -19.50 44.03
CA ALA A 80 16.06 -19.23 45.32
C ALA A 80 17.53 -18.76 45.18
N THR A 81 18.23 -19.21 44.14
CA THR A 81 19.65 -18.90 43.93
C THR A 81 19.86 -17.54 43.24
N PHE A 82 18.86 -17.02 42.50
CA PHE A 82 18.96 -15.77 41.75
C PHE A 82 17.76 -14.81 41.99
N PRO A 83 17.62 -14.21 43.18
CA PRO A 83 16.56 -13.23 43.47
C PRO A 83 16.68 -11.93 42.63
N PHE A 84 17.81 -11.70 41.96
CA PHE A 84 18.08 -10.47 41.21
C PHE A 84 17.39 -10.40 39.83
N LEU A 85 16.82 -11.49 39.33
CA LEU A 85 16.10 -11.51 38.04
C LEU A 85 14.60 -11.17 38.16
N ALA A 86 14.07 -10.95 39.37
CA ALA A 86 12.66 -10.63 39.60
C ALA A 86 12.40 -9.12 39.86
N SER A 87 13.43 -8.27 39.87
CA SER A 87 13.29 -6.83 40.17
C SER A 87 13.66 -5.96 38.96
N THR A 88 12.74 -5.85 38.01
CA THR A 88 12.68 -4.73 37.07
C THR A 88 11.24 -4.30 36.88
N GLN A 89 10.67 -3.70 37.93
CA GLN A 89 9.62 -2.68 37.79
C GLN A 89 10.24 -1.35 38.21
N ALA A 90 10.50 -0.44 37.26
CA ALA A 90 10.62 1.00 37.52
C ALA A 90 10.59 1.84 36.23
N SER A 91 9.64 2.78 36.22
CA SER A 91 9.64 4.14 35.66
C SER A 91 9.78 4.38 34.14
N GLU A 92 8.68 4.83 33.53
CA GLU A 92 8.66 5.64 32.30
C GLU A 92 9.25 7.05 32.55
N PRO A 93 10.02 7.64 31.61
CA PRO A 93 10.29 9.06 31.58
C PRO A 93 9.45 9.78 30.50
N GLU A 94 8.93 10.94 30.87
CA GLU A 94 8.21 11.93 30.06
C GLU A 94 8.99 12.32 28.78
N SER A 95 8.50 11.91 27.60
CA SER A 95 9.10 12.28 26.31
C SER A 95 8.18 13.09 25.37
N GLU A 96 6.97 13.46 25.80
CA GLU A 96 6.00 14.17 24.93
C GLU A 96 6.31 15.68 24.75
N SER A 97 7.06 16.28 25.67
CA SER A 97 7.37 17.72 25.63
C SER A 97 8.38 18.12 24.54
N GLN A 98 9.36 17.26 24.23
CA GLN A 98 10.43 17.59 23.29
C GLN A 98 10.02 17.49 21.82
N LEU A 99 9.09 16.58 21.48
CA LEU A 99 8.56 16.43 20.11
C LEU A 99 7.68 17.61 19.67
N SER A 100 6.94 18.22 20.61
CA SER A 100 6.15 19.42 20.38
C SER A 100 7.01 20.64 20.00
N THR A 101 8.17 20.78 20.64
CA THR A 101 9.07 21.91 20.42
C THR A 101 9.80 21.83 19.07
N VAL A 102 10.18 20.62 18.64
CA VAL A 102 10.79 20.38 17.32
C VAL A 102 9.79 20.63 16.19
N ALA A 103 8.51 20.29 16.38
CA ALA A 103 7.46 20.56 15.39
C ALA A 103 7.24 22.06 15.17
N ARG A 104 7.26 22.88 16.24
CA ARG A 104 7.12 24.34 16.13
C ARG A 104 8.33 25.02 15.50
N LEU A 105 9.54 24.50 15.71
CA LEU A 105 10.75 25.01 15.05
C LEU A 105 10.76 24.74 13.53
N LEU A 106 10.11 23.66 13.08
CA LEU A 106 10.00 23.34 11.66
C LEU A 106 9.00 24.24 10.91
N GLU A 107 8.03 24.86 11.60
CA GLU A 107 7.07 25.79 11.01
C GLU A 107 7.67 27.18 10.71
N LEU A 108 8.80 27.53 11.31
CA LEU A 108 9.48 28.82 11.12
C LEU A 108 10.44 28.82 9.93
N ILE A 109 10.65 27.67 9.26
CA ILE A 109 11.60 27.56 8.16
C ILE A 109 10.91 27.94 6.83
N PRO A 110 11.41 28.95 6.09
CA PRO A 110 10.85 29.34 4.80
C PRO A 110 10.86 28.17 3.81
N LYS A 111 9.72 27.96 3.14
CA LYS A 111 9.49 26.89 2.14
C LYS A 111 10.66 26.61 1.16
N PRO A 112 11.33 27.62 0.57
CA PRO A 112 12.47 27.36 -0.33
C PRO A 112 13.69 26.73 0.35
N LEU A 113 13.89 26.95 1.66
CA LEU A 113 14.96 26.29 2.44
C LEU A 113 14.60 24.84 2.75
N LEU A 114 13.32 24.56 3.01
CA LEU A 114 12.80 23.21 3.21
C LEU A 114 12.94 22.36 1.93
N ASP A 115 12.70 22.97 0.76
CA ASP A 115 12.87 22.34 -0.54
C ASP A 115 14.35 22.05 -0.88
N LEU A 116 15.29 22.88 -0.41
CA LEU A 116 16.73 22.65 -0.54
C LEU A 116 17.23 21.52 0.37
N LEU A 117 16.70 21.41 1.59
CA LEU A 117 17.00 20.30 2.50
C LEU A 117 16.43 18.98 2.01
N ALA A 118 15.22 19.00 1.43
CA ALA A 118 14.59 17.83 0.81
C ALA A 118 15.34 17.34 -0.44
N LYS A 119 15.93 18.25 -1.23
CA LYS A 119 16.77 17.91 -2.39
C LYS A 119 18.15 17.33 -2.02
N ARG A 120 18.64 17.57 -0.80
CA ARG A 120 19.93 17.06 -0.31
C ARG A 120 19.81 15.71 0.43
N ALA A 121 18.58 15.25 0.69
CA ALA A 121 18.36 13.90 1.18
C ALA A 121 18.80 12.91 0.07
N PRO A 122 19.77 12.01 0.33
CA PRO A 122 20.21 11.05 -0.66
C PRO A 122 18.98 10.25 -1.11
N ALA A 123 18.73 10.22 -2.42
CA ALA A 123 17.65 9.43 -3.00
C ALA A 123 17.73 8.03 -2.39
N SER A 124 16.73 7.67 -1.59
CA SER A 124 16.67 6.35 -0.96
C SER A 124 16.45 5.36 -2.09
N THR A 125 17.54 4.82 -2.63
CA THR A 125 17.50 3.67 -3.50
C THR A 125 16.67 2.61 -2.80
N PRO A 126 15.62 2.06 -3.44
CA PRO A 126 14.86 0.98 -2.85
C PRO A 126 15.84 -0.12 -2.44
N PRO A 127 15.73 -0.69 -1.23
CA PRO A 127 16.64 -1.73 -0.80
C PRO A 127 16.64 -2.85 -1.85
N PRO A 128 17.83 -3.35 -2.26
CA PRO A 128 17.89 -4.39 -3.27
C PRO A 128 17.02 -5.57 -2.83
N PRO A 129 16.31 -6.23 -3.78
CA PRO A 129 15.53 -7.40 -3.45
C PRO A 129 16.41 -8.41 -2.71
N PRO A 130 15.89 -9.09 -1.67
CA PRO A 130 16.67 -10.08 -0.95
C PRO A 130 17.24 -11.08 -1.96
N PRO A 131 18.52 -11.46 -1.85
CA PRO A 131 19.12 -12.39 -2.80
C PRO A 131 18.29 -13.68 -2.84
N PRO A 132 18.11 -14.29 -4.02
CA PRO A 132 17.41 -15.56 -4.11
C PRO A 132 18.06 -16.55 -3.15
N PRO A 133 17.28 -17.40 -2.46
CA PRO A 133 17.83 -18.38 -1.53
C PRO A 133 18.89 -19.20 -2.27
N LYS A 134 20.16 -19.04 -1.89
CA LYS A 134 21.25 -19.83 -2.43
C LYS A 134 20.85 -21.30 -2.25
N THR A 135 20.89 -22.06 -3.35
CA THR A 135 20.52 -23.48 -3.41
C THR A 135 21.44 -24.30 -2.50
N PHE A 136 21.13 -24.29 -1.21
CA PHE A 136 21.84 -25.00 -0.16
C PHE A 136 21.67 -26.54 -0.28
N SER A 137 20.85 -27.00 -1.24
CA SER A 137 20.42 -28.39 -1.35
C SER A 137 21.48 -29.30 -1.98
N HIS A 138 22.09 -28.97 -3.12
CA HIS A 138 22.81 -30.00 -3.89
C HIS A 138 24.14 -30.45 -3.28
N ARG A 139 24.96 -29.53 -2.72
CA ARG A 139 26.26 -29.90 -2.12
C ARG A 139 26.11 -30.62 -0.78
N TRP A 140 25.10 -30.26 0.01
CA TRP A 140 24.86 -30.87 1.31
C TRP A 140 24.24 -32.27 1.13
N ILE A 141 23.30 -32.43 0.19
CA ILE A 141 22.72 -33.74 -0.17
C ILE A 141 23.80 -34.71 -0.70
N ALA A 142 24.72 -34.24 -1.55
CA ALA A 142 25.80 -35.09 -2.05
C ALA A 142 26.76 -35.55 -0.93
N HIS A 143 27.03 -34.68 0.06
CA HIS A 143 27.91 -35.01 1.17
C HIS A 143 27.23 -35.94 2.18
N THR A 144 25.96 -35.72 2.52
CA THR A 144 25.22 -36.62 3.42
C THR A 144 25.01 -38.00 2.79
N HIS A 145 24.74 -38.07 1.48
CA HIS A 145 24.60 -39.36 0.78
C HIS A 145 25.92 -40.16 0.77
N ALA A 146 27.08 -39.50 0.63
CA ALA A 146 28.39 -40.15 0.70
C ALA A 146 28.75 -40.66 2.11
N VAL A 147 28.22 -40.03 3.16
CA VAL A 147 28.42 -40.44 4.56
C VAL A 147 27.47 -41.58 4.96
N LEU A 148 26.23 -41.58 4.45
CA LEU A 148 25.22 -42.59 4.76
C LEU A 148 25.41 -43.91 4.02
N HIS A 149 26.15 -43.92 2.91
CA HIS A 149 26.46 -45.13 2.13
C HIS A 149 27.97 -45.42 2.10
N PRO A 150 28.55 -45.98 3.17
CA PRO A 150 29.95 -46.38 3.17
C PRO A 150 30.17 -47.50 2.15
N ARG A 151 31.31 -47.44 1.43
CA ARG A 151 31.70 -48.50 0.48
C ARG A 151 31.74 -49.87 1.19
N PRO A 152 31.26 -50.94 0.54
CA PRO A 152 31.28 -52.29 1.11
C PRO A 152 32.72 -52.69 1.48
N GLY A 153 32.97 -53.04 2.74
CA GLY A 153 34.27 -53.50 3.23
C GLY A 153 34.92 -52.64 4.34
N ARG A 154 34.34 -51.51 4.74
CA ARG A 154 34.76 -50.77 5.95
C ARG A 154 33.65 -50.81 7.01
N THR A 155 33.91 -51.49 8.12
CA THR A 155 33.06 -51.43 9.32
C THR A 155 33.13 -50.02 9.88
N ALA A 156 32.02 -49.27 9.78
CA ALA A 156 31.93 -47.94 10.36
C ALA A 156 32.05 -48.05 11.89
N PRO A 157 32.76 -47.13 12.56
CA PRO A 157 32.85 -47.15 14.00
C PRO A 157 31.44 -46.95 14.60
N ALA A 158 31.03 -47.89 15.47
CA ALA A 158 29.73 -47.94 16.13
C ALA A 158 29.22 -46.63 16.80
N PRO A 159 30.03 -45.64 17.24
CA PRO A 159 29.47 -44.42 17.85
C PRO A 159 28.73 -43.46 16.89
N LEU A 160 28.96 -43.51 15.57
CA LEU A 160 28.44 -42.47 14.66
C LEU A 160 26.93 -42.55 14.40
N SER A 161 26.33 -43.73 14.48
CA SER A 161 24.90 -43.92 14.22
C SER A 161 24.02 -43.28 15.31
N LEU A 162 24.39 -43.45 16.58
CA LEU A 162 23.68 -42.85 17.72
C LEU A 162 23.77 -41.32 17.71
N PHE A 163 24.93 -40.76 17.32
CA PHE A 163 25.08 -39.32 17.17
C PHE A 163 24.18 -38.75 16.08
N LEU A 164 24.07 -39.42 14.92
CA LEU A 164 23.17 -38.96 13.85
C LEU A 164 21.69 -39.04 14.27
N SER A 165 21.28 -40.10 14.94
CA SER A 165 19.89 -40.30 15.39
C SER A 165 19.42 -39.24 16.39
N LEU A 166 20.32 -38.68 17.20
CA LEU A 166 19.99 -37.63 18.18
C LEU A 166 20.22 -36.21 17.64
N ALA A 167 21.26 -36.00 16.81
CA ALA A 167 21.60 -34.67 16.30
C ALA A 167 20.61 -34.18 15.23
N LEU A 168 20.06 -35.08 14.41
CA LEU A 168 19.20 -34.69 13.29
C LEU A 168 17.84 -34.11 13.73
N PRO A 169 17.12 -34.70 14.71
CA PRO A 169 15.92 -34.10 15.29
C PRO A 169 16.19 -32.75 15.97
N ALA A 170 17.30 -32.63 16.71
CA ALA A 170 17.67 -31.38 17.37
C ALA A 170 17.97 -30.26 16.35
N LEU A 171 18.67 -30.58 15.26
CA LEU A 171 18.91 -29.64 14.16
C LEU A 171 17.60 -29.23 13.47
N LEU A 172 16.68 -30.17 13.22
CA LEU A 172 15.37 -29.85 12.64
C LEU A 172 14.56 -28.91 13.54
N LEU A 173 14.50 -29.18 14.85
CA LEU A 173 13.84 -28.30 15.82
C LEU A 173 14.47 -26.91 15.83
N TYR A 174 15.80 -26.83 15.81
CA TYR A 174 16.51 -25.55 15.71
C TYR A 174 16.17 -24.80 14.42
N PHE A 175 16.14 -25.47 13.27
CA PHE A 175 15.76 -24.84 12.00
C PHE A 175 14.32 -24.35 12.00
N VAL A 176 13.37 -25.13 12.51
CA VAL A 176 11.96 -24.72 12.63
C VAL A 176 11.82 -23.53 13.59
N ALA A 177 12.47 -23.57 14.75
CA ALA A 177 12.48 -22.45 15.69
C ALA A 177 13.07 -21.19 15.07
N ARG A 178 14.18 -21.32 14.33
CA ARG A 178 14.82 -20.20 13.63
C ARG A 178 13.96 -19.64 12.49
N GLN A 179 13.28 -20.50 11.74
CA GLN A 179 12.33 -20.06 10.71
C GLN A 179 11.14 -19.32 11.33
N ARG A 180 10.59 -19.84 12.43
CA ARG A 180 9.53 -19.17 13.19
C ARG A 180 9.98 -17.81 13.72
N GLN A 181 11.20 -17.72 14.27
CA GLN A 181 11.75 -16.45 14.73
C GLN A 181 11.87 -15.43 13.60
N ARG A 182 12.36 -15.84 12.43
CA ARG A 182 12.41 -14.97 11.24
C ARG A 182 11.01 -14.51 10.82
N ALA A 183 10.03 -15.41 10.80
CA ALA A 183 8.65 -15.06 10.46
C ALA A 183 8.03 -14.07 11.46
N LEU A 184 8.31 -14.21 12.76
CA LEU A 184 7.86 -13.26 13.79
C LEU A 184 8.53 -11.90 13.60
N THR A 185 9.86 -11.84 13.48
CA THR A 185 10.57 -10.57 13.24
C THR A 185 10.13 -9.88 11.93
N ALA A 186 9.81 -10.66 10.89
CA ALA A 186 9.26 -10.11 9.65
C ALA A 186 7.85 -9.53 9.83
N ARG A 187 7.00 -10.17 10.65
CA ARG A 187 5.68 -9.63 11.01
C ARG A 187 5.80 -8.37 11.86
N ASP A 188 6.70 -8.37 12.84
CA ASP A 188 6.95 -7.23 13.71
C ASP A 188 7.50 -6.03 12.93
N ALA A 189 8.30 -6.27 11.88
CA ALA A 189 8.79 -5.23 10.99
C ALA A 189 7.72 -4.69 10.00
N GLU A 190 6.67 -5.45 9.72
CA GLU A 190 5.60 -5.05 8.79
C GLU A 190 4.59 -4.09 9.44
N VAL A 191 4.27 -4.30 10.72
CA VAL A 191 3.36 -3.43 11.49
C VAL A 191 3.75 -1.95 11.46
N PRO A 192 5.00 -1.53 11.76
CA PRO A 192 5.40 -0.12 11.71
C PRO A 192 5.37 0.45 10.29
N ARG A 193 5.62 -0.37 9.25
CA ARG A 193 5.51 0.08 7.85
C ARG A 193 4.06 0.43 7.50
N ARG A 194 3.11 -0.42 7.90
CA ARG A 194 1.67 -0.17 7.70
C ARG A 194 1.19 1.06 8.49
N LEU A 195 1.64 1.22 9.74
CA LEU A 195 1.35 2.40 10.56
C LEU A 195 1.91 3.68 9.92
N ALA A 196 3.14 3.65 9.42
CA ALA A 196 3.75 4.80 8.76
C ALA A 196 3.00 5.17 7.46
N ALA A 197 2.60 4.19 6.66
CA ALA A 197 1.78 4.41 5.47
C ALA A 197 0.40 5.00 5.81
N ALA A 198 -0.28 4.45 6.83
CA ALA A 198 -1.57 4.94 7.29
C ALA A 198 -1.49 6.38 7.81
N ARG A 199 -0.42 6.73 8.55
CA ARG A 199 -0.17 8.11 9.00
C ARG A 199 0.01 9.06 7.83
N LYS A 200 0.77 8.67 6.80
CA LYS A 200 0.94 9.48 5.57
C LYS A 200 -0.40 9.71 4.86
N MET A 201 -1.24 8.68 4.76
CA MET A 201 -2.58 8.82 4.18
C MET A 201 -3.47 9.76 5.00
N LEU A 202 -3.44 9.65 6.33
CA LEU A 202 -4.21 10.53 7.21
C LEU A 202 -3.75 12.00 7.10
N THR A 203 -2.45 12.25 7.01
CA THR A 203 -1.94 13.62 6.78
C THR A 203 -2.38 14.16 5.43
N ALA A 204 -2.33 13.36 4.37
CA ALA A 204 -2.82 13.77 3.06
C ALA A 204 -4.33 14.05 3.08
N GLN A 205 -5.12 13.22 3.77
CA GLN A 205 -6.55 13.40 3.92
C GLN A 205 -6.89 14.70 4.67
N LYS A 206 -6.16 15.01 5.75
CA LYS A 206 -6.34 16.26 6.50
C LYS A 206 -6.04 17.49 5.63
N VAL A 207 -4.97 17.45 4.84
CA VAL A 207 -4.63 18.52 3.88
C VAL A 207 -5.73 18.68 2.83
N CYS A 208 -6.20 17.58 2.24
CA CYS A 208 -7.32 17.62 1.29
C CYS A 208 -8.60 18.19 1.91
N ALA A 209 -8.94 17.79 3.15
CA ALA A 209 -10.11 18.29 3.86
C ALA A 209 -9.99 19.79 4.17
N HIS A 210 -8.81 20.24 4.61
CA HIS A 210 -8.55 21.65 4.91
C HIS A 210 -8.72 22.54 3.67
N HIS A 211 -8.28 22.06 2.49
CA HIS A 211 -8.42 22.81 1.24
C HIS A 211 -9.74 22.58 0.49
N ALA A 212 -10.62 21.69 0.97
CA ALA A 212 -11.86 21.36 0.28
C ALA A 212 -12.80 22.57 0.14
N GLN A 213 -12.99 23.35 1.22
CA GLN A 213 -13.89 24.51 1.21
C GLN A 213 -13.36 25.66 0.34
N PRO A 214 -12.09 26.12 0.45
CA PRO A 214 -11.56 27.14 -0.46
C PRO A 214 -11.62 26.73 -1.93
N VAL A 215 -11.33 25.47 -2.24
CA VAL A 215 -11.42 24.94 -3.61
C VAL A 215 -12.87 24.92 -4.10
N ALA A 216 -13.84 24.58 -3.24
CA ALA A 216 -15.26 24.65 -3.58
C ALA A 216 -15.72 26.09 -3.86
N ALA A 217 -15.31 27.05 -3.03
CA ALA A 217 -15.60 28.47 -3.23
C ALA A 217 -14.98 29.00 -4.55
N LEU A 218 -13.73 28.60 -4.83
CA LEU A 218 -13.05 28.95 -6.07
C LEU A 218 -13.79 28.37 -7.30
N ARG A 219 -14.22 27.10 -7.23
CA ARG A 219 -15.03 26.49 -8.30
C ARG A 219 -16.32 27.26 -8.54
N ALA A 220 -17.01 27.68 -7.49
CA ALA A 220 -18.24 28.46 -7.62
C ALA A 220 -18.00 29.80 -8.35
N GLY A 221 -16.85 30.45 -8.13
CA GLY A 221 -16.48 31.71 -8.80
C GLY A 221 -16.03 31.57 -10.26
N LEU A 222 -15.74 30.37 -10.76
CA LEU A 222 -15.17 30.15 -12.09
C LEU A 222 -16.23 29.84 -13.16
N HIS A 223 -17.35 30.56 -13.11
CA HIS A 223 -18.45 30.43 -14.06
C HIS A 223 -18.62 31.73 -14.86
N CYS A 224 -18.92 31.58 -16.15
CA CYS A 224 -19.26 32.70 -17.01
C CYS A 224 -20.61 33.29 -16.58
N PRO A 225 -20.71 34.60 -16.28
CA PRO A 225 -21.96 35.21 -15.83
C PRO A 225 -23.12 35.14 -16.83
N LEU A 226 -22.82 34.96 -18.12
CA LEU A 226 -23.84 34.92 -19.18
C LEU A 226 -24.45 33.53 -19.37
N CYS A 227 -23.66 32.46 -19.26
CA CYS A 227 -24.15 31.09 -19.48
C CYS A 227 -24.20 30.23 -18.22
N ALA A 228 -23.70 30.75 -17.08
CA ALA A 228 -23.57 30.05 -15.80
C ALA A 228 -22.81 28.71 -15.87
N LYS A 229 -21.99 28.51 -16.91
CA LYS A 229 -21.15 27.31 -17.09
C LYS A 229 -19.70 27.61 -16.68
N PRO A 230 -18.92 26.60 -16.30
CA PRO A 230 -17.49 26.77 -16.06
C PRO A 230 -16.79 27.38 -17.27
N PHE A 231 -15.84 28.28 -17.03
CA PHE A 231 -15.10 28.93 -18.12
C PHE A 231 -14.37 27.91 -19.00
N THR A 232 -14.51 28.06 -20.31
CA THR A 232 -13.80 27.24 -21.31
C THR A 232 -12.78 28.05 -22.08
N LEU A 233 -13.16 29.27 -22.48
CA LEU A 233 -12.32 30.24 -23.15
C LEU A 233 -12.63 31.63 -22.58
N PRO A 234 -12.14 31.92 -21.36
CA PRO A 234 -12.45 33.18 -20.67
C PRO A 234 -11.69 34.35 -21.28
N TYR A 235 -12.40 35.41 -21.65
CA TYR A 235 -11.85 36.68 -22.11
C TYR A 235 -12.22 37.80 -21.15
N ALA A 236 -11.22 38.57 -20.72
CA ALA A 236 -11.37 39.73 -19.86
C ALA A 236 -11.58 41.00 -20.69
N LEU A 237 -12.54 41.81 -20.28
CA LEU A 237 -12.85 43.09 -20.89
C LEU A 237 -11.96 44.20 -20.33
N ALA A 238 -11.49 45.10 -21.19
CA ALA A 238 -10.83 46.34 -20.77
C ALA A 238 -11.80 47.53 -20.94
N PRO A 239 -11.89 48.46 -19.96
CA PRO A 239 -11.07 48.56 -18.75
C PRO A 239 -11.63 47.85 -17.50
N CYS A 240 -12.85 47.31 -17.54
CA CYS A 240 -13.57 46.89 -16.33
C CYS A 240 -13.16 45.52 -15.74
N GLY A 241 -12.36 44.72 -16.44
CA GLY A 241 -11.84 43.44 -15.95
C GLY A 241 -12.83 42.27 -15.91
N HIS A 242 -14.13 42.50 -16.17
CA HIS A 242 -15.12 41.43 -16.19
C HIS A 242 -14.79 40.37 -17.25
N THR A 243 -14.97 39.10 -16.89
CA THR A 243 -14.55 37.95 -17.70
C THR A 243 -15.76 37.14 -18.16
N PHE A 244 -15.78 36.76 -19.44
CA PHE A 244 -16.86 36.00 -20.07
C PHE A 244 -16.29 34.94 -21.01
N ASP A 245 -17.04 33.88 -21.29
CA ASP A 245 -16.67 32.96 -22.36
C ASP A 245 -16.75 33.65 -23.73
N LEU A 246 -15.79 33.32 -24.61
CA LEU A 246 -15.69 33.88 -25.96
C LEU A 246 -17.03 33.89 -26.71
N ARG A 247 -17.71 32.74 -26.77
CA ARG A 247 -18.96 32.59 -27.52
C ARG A 247 -20.08 33.45 -26.95
N CYS A 248 -20.20 33.49 -25.62
CA CYS A 248 -21.23 34.28 -24.94
C CYS A 248 -21.02 35.78 -25.21
N LEU A 249 -19.76 36.22 -25.18
CA LEU A 249 -19.42 37.61 -25.41
C LEU A 249 -19.63 38.04 -26.88
N GLN A 250 -19.26 37.19 -27.84
CA GLN A 250 -19.55 37.43 -29.26
C GLN A 250 -21.06 37.51 -29.52
N GLN A 251 -21.84 36.59 -28.94
CA GLN A 251 -23.31 36.62 -29.05
C GLN A 251 -23.89 37.90 -28.47
N HIS A 252 -23.40 38.35 -27.32
CA HIS A 252 -23.82 39.62 -26.71
C HIS A 252 -23.52 40.82 -27.62
N PHE A 253 -22.36 40.87 -28.27
CA PHE A 253 -22.04 41.96 -29.21
C PHE A 253 -22.84 41.94 -30.51
N LEU A 254 -23.38 40.77 -30.89
CA LEU A 254 -24.26 40.60 -32.05
C LEU A 254 -25.73 40.94 -31.71
N SER A 255 -26.14 40.81 -30.44
CA SER A 255 -27.52 41.04 -30.02
C SER A 255 -27.85 42.49 -29.68
N LEU A 256 -26.86 43.38 -29.61
CA LEU A 256 -27.08 44.79 -29.31
C LEU A 256 -27.98 45.43 -30.39
N PRO A 257 -29.16 45.96 -30.01
CA PRO A 257 -30.08 46.51 -30.97
C PRO A 257 -29.47 47.78 -31.59
N SER A 258 -29.49 47.87 -32.92
CA SER A 258 -29.07 49.09 -33.63
C SER A 258 -30.17 50.16 -33.49
N ASN A 259 -30.34 50.68 -32.28
CA ASN A 259 -31.46 51.56 -31.92
C ASN A 259 -31.48 52.91 -32.67
N THR A 260 -30.52 53.18 -33.56
CA THR A 260 -30.34 54.50 -34.17
C THR A 260 -30.36 54.55 -35.70
N CYS A 261 -30.55 53.44 -36.42
CA CYS A 261 -30.60 53.50 -37.89
C CYS A 261 -31.62 52.52 -38.51
N PRO A 262 -32.49 52.99 -39.43
CA PRO A 262 -33.29 52.11 -40.28
C PRO A 262 -32.35 51.20 -41.06
N ARG A 263 -32.40 49.89 -40.75
CA ARG A 263 -31.60 48.78 -41.29
C ARG A 263 -30.80 49.11 -42.57
N PRO A 264 -29.52 49.52 -42.47
CA PRO A 264 -28.60 49.34 -43.58
C PRO A 264 -28.41 47.84 -43.83
N ARG A 265 -28.35 47.42 -45.10
CA ARG A 265 -28.22 46.00 -45.54
C ARG A 265 -26.97 45.27 -45.01
N ARG A 266 -26.02 45.97 -44.37
CA ARG A 266 -24.84 45.41 -43.69
C ARG A 266 -24.51 46.26 -42.46
N LEU A 267 -24.77 45.74 -41.27
CA LEU A 267 -24.36 46.38 -40.02
C LEU A 267 -22.84 46.21 -39.87
N ASP A 268 -22.11 47.31 -39.94
CA ASP A 268 -20.69 47.34 -39.59
C ASP A 268 -20.54 47.21 -38.07
N LEU A 269 -20.31 45.98 -37.61
CA LEU A 269 -20.16 45.64 -36.20
C LEU A 269 -19.03 46.43 -35.53
N THR A 270 -18.05 46.94 -36.29
CA THR A 270 -16.92 47.71 -35.76
C THR A 270 -17.32 49.11 -35.28
N THR A 271 -18.47 49.61 -35.73
CA THR A 271 -18.97 50.95 -35.37
C THR A 271 -19.95 50.94 -34.19
N LEU A 272 -20.51 49.77 -33.87
CA LEU A 272 -21.46 49.63 -32.78
C LEU A 272 -20.74 49.72 -31.43
N PRO A 273 -21.28 50.50 -30.47
CA PRO A 273 -20.71 50.58 -29.13
C PRO A 273 -20.75 49.20 -28.48
N LYS A 274 -19.61 48.77 -27.93
CA LYS A 274 -19.49 47.51 -27.20
C LYS A 274 -19.57 47.82 -25.71
N LEU A 275 -20.58 47.31 -25.01
CA LEU A 275 -20.78 47.53 -23.59
C LEU A 275 -20.62 46.22 -22.82
N CYS A 276 -20.00 46.28 -21.65
CA CYS A 276 -19.89 45.14 -20.74
C CYS A 276 -21.28 44.66 -20.30
N PRO A 277 -21.62 43.36 -20.42
CA PRO A 277 -22.91 42.84 -19.98
C PRO A 277 -23.19 43.03 -18.48
N THR A 278 -22.15 43.08 -17.64
CA THR A 278 -22.31 43.17 -16.18
C THR A 278 -22.41 44.61 -15.68
N CYS A 279 -21.55 45.52 -16.15
CA CYS A 279 -21.44 46.88 -15.61
C CYS A 279 -21.76 47.99 -16.63
N GLY A 280 -22.09 47.65 -17.87
CA GLY A 280 -22.37 48.62 -18.93
C GLY A 280 -21.18 49.45 -19.39
N THR A 281 -19.98 49.27 -18.81
CA THR A 281 -18.78 50.01 -19.20
C THR A 281 -18.45 49.79 -20.68
N ALA A 282 -18.12 50.87 -21.39
CA ALA A 282 -17.72 50.79 -22.80
C ALA A 282 -16.37 50.08 -22.96
N ILE A 283 -16.31 49.17 -23.92
CA ILE A 283 -15.17 48.30 -24.20
C ILE A 283 -14.42 48.90 -25.39
N ALA A 284 -13.28 49.51 -25.12
CA ALA A 284 -12.52 50.27 -26.12
C ALA A 284 -11.57 49.40 -26.95
N ALA A 285 -11.19 48.22 -26.45
CA ALA A 285 -10.20 47.33 -27.08
C ALA A 285 -10.73 45.89 -27.16
N PRO A 286 -10.21 45.08 -28.11
CA PRO A 286 -10.51 43.66 -28.17
C PRO A 286 -10.24 42.98 -26.82
N PRO A 287 -11.18 42.17 -26.31
CA PRO A 287 -10.99 41.44 -25.07
C PRO A 287 -9.74 40.54 -25.14
N ALA A 288 -9.00 40.47 -24.04
CA ALA A 288 -7.81 39.63 -23.94
C ALA A 288 -8.15 38.29 -23.29
N LEU A 289 -7.52 37.20 -23.74
CA LEU A 289 -7.70 35.90 -23.11
C LEU A 289 -7.17 35.96 -21.67
N ALA A 290 -8.02 35.65 -20.70
CA ALA A 290 -7.67 35.61 -19.29
C ALA A 290 -6.94 34.30 -18.97
N TRP A 291 -5.69 34.17 -19.42
CA TRP A 291 -4.89 32.94 -19.30
C TRP A 291 -4.88 32.37 -17.89
N THR A 292 -4.70 33.20 -16.87
CA THR A 292 -4.70 32.76 -15.46
C THR A 292 -6.04 32.12 -15.07
N VAL A 293 -7.17 32.74 -15.44
CA VAL A 293 -8.51 32.20 -15.17
C VAL A 293 -8.70 30.87 -15.91
N LYS A 294 -8.23 30.79 -17.16
CA LYS A 294 -8.29 29.56 -17.96
C LYS A 294 -7.51 28.43 -17.30
N THR A 295 -6.26 28.67 -16.90
CA THR A 295 -5.41 27.64 -16.27
C THR A 295 -6.03 27.12 -14.97
N ILE A 296 -6.62 28.00 -14.16
CA ILE A 296 -7.29 27.59 -12.91
C ILE A 296 -8.57 26.79 -13.22
N ALA A 297 -9.37 27.25 -14.18
CA ALA A 297 -10.58 26.54 -14.60
C ALA A 297 -10.26 25.14 -15.16
N ASP A 298 -9.24 25.03 -16.01
CA ASP A 298 -8.77 23.76 -16.56
C ASP A 298 -8.27 22.82 -15.45
N ALA A 299 -7.52 23.35 -14.47
CA ALA A 299 -6.99 22.55 -13.36
C ALA A 299 -8.09 22.02 -12.42
N LEU A 300 -9.22 22.73 -12.34
CA LEU A 300 -10.36 22.35 -11.51
C LEU A 300 -11.41 21.51 -12.26
N ALA A 301 -11.33 21.46 -13.59
CA ALA A 301 -12.20 20.62 -14.40
C ALA A 301 -11.95 19.14 -14.09
N ALA A 302 -13.03 18.38 -13.90
CA ALA A 302 -12.96 16.99 -13.47
C ALA A 302 -12.35 16.03 -14.52
N ASP A 303 -12.25 16.46 -15.78
CA ASP A 303 -11.71 15.63 -16.87
C ASP A 303 -10.37 16.19 -17.41
N PRO A 304 -9.23 15.58 -17.03
CA PRO A 304 -7.91 15.95 -17.55
C PRO A 304 -7.73 15.62 -19.04
N ARG A 305 -8.68 14.90 -19.66
CA ARG A 305 -8.63 14.55 -21.10
C ARG A 305 -9.16 15.64 -22.01
N THR A 306 -9.70 16.72 -21.45
CA THR A 306 -10.16 17.88 -22.21
C THR A 306 -8.95 18.61 -22.81
N ARG A 307 -8.39 18.08 -23.91
CA ARG A 307 -7.28 18.72 -24.60
C ARG A 307 -7.73 20.10 -25.09
N PRO A 308 -6.89 21.14 -24.93
CA PRO A 308 -7.20 22.45 -25.48
C PRO A 308 -7.36 22.33 -27.00
N ARG A 309 -8.56 22.67 -27.50
CA ARG A 309 -8.80 22.78 -28.93
C ARG A 309 -7.93 23.92 -29.47
N ALA A 310 -7.25 23.70 -30.59
CA ALA A 310 -6.49 24.75 -31.26
C ALA A 310 -7.37 25.98 -31.44
N GLN A 311 -6.89 27.14 -30.98
CA GLN A 311 -7.65 28.38 -31.08
C GLN A 311 -7.70 28.83 -32.54
N PRO A 312 -8.86 29.28 -33.04
CA PRO A 312 -8.97 29.86 -34.37
C PRO A 312 -8.14 31.15 -34.48
N ARG A 313 -7.95 31.64 -35.72
CA ARG A 313 -7.48 33.01 -36.00
C ARG A 313 -8.25 34.02 -35.13
N ASP A 314 -7.63 35.19 -34.88
CA ASP A 314 -8.14 36.29 -34.06
C ASP A 314 -9.67 36.28 -33.92
N PRO A 315 -10.21 35.86 -32.76
CA PRO A 315 -11.64 35.64 -32.60
C PRO A 315 -12.43 36.96 -32.59
N TRP A 316 -11.74 38.10 -32.57
CA TRP A 316 -12.33 39.43 -32.57
C TRP A 316 -12.34 40.09 -33.94
N SER A 317 -11.89 39.39 -34.99
CA SER A 317 -11.89 39.90 -36.36
C SER A 317 -13.29 40.39 -36.76
N GLY A 318 -13.40 41.66 -37.12
CA GLY A 318 -14.67 42.30 -37.53
C GLY A 318 -15.55 42.84 -36.39
N PHE A 319 -15.22 42.64 -35.12
CA PHE A 319 -15.96 43.22 -33.98
C PHE A 319 -15.44 44.58 -33.55
N PHE A 320 -14.14 44.77 -33.62
CA PHE A 320 -13.45 46.00 -33.26
C PHE A 320 -12.84 46.56 -34.54
N ARG A 321 -12.86 47.89 -34.71
CA ARG A 321 -12.08 48.51 -35.79
C ARG A 321 -10.66 48.03 -35.61
N ASN A 322 -10.09 47.40 -36.64
CA ASN A 322 -8.74 46.84 -36.63
C ASN A 322 -7.87 47.75 -35.77
N ALA A 323 -7.55 47.29 -34.57
CA ALA A 323 -6.54 47.94 -33.77
C ALA A 323 -5.29 47.67 -34.60
N THR A 324 -4.99 48.55 -35.54
CA THR A 324 -3.68 48.58 -36.19
C THR A 324 -2.72 48.44 -35.03
N PRO A 325 -1.97 47.32 -34.95
CA PRO A 325 -1.21 47.01 -33.76
C PRO A 325 -0.37 48.24 -33.49
N ARG A 326 -0.74 49.00 -32.45
CA ARG A 326 0.07 50.15 -32.07
C ARG A 326 1.42 49.53 -31.76
N PRO A 327 2.51 49.95 -32.43
CA PRO A 327 3.81 49.37 -32.20
C PRO A 327 4.01 49.36 -30.69
N VAL A 328 4.15 48.17 -30.12
CA VAL A 328 4.26 47.97 -28.67
C VAL A 328 5.47 48.78 -28.28
N SER A 329 5.23 49.96 -27.69
CA SER A 329 6.30 50.79 -27.16
C SER A 329 6.88 49.94 -26.05
N THR A 330 8.07 49.39 -26.27
CA THR A 330 8.74 48.52 -25.33
C THR A 330 8.96 49.35 -24.08
N VAL A 331 8.09 49.19 -23.09
CA VAL A 331 8.31 49.76 -21.77
C VAL A 331 9.44 48.92 -21.20
N VAL A 332 10.65 49.43 -21.35
CA VAL A 332 11.83 48.92 -20.64
C VAL A 332 11.55 49.20 -19.17
N VAL A 333 11.13 48.17 -18.45
CA VAL A 333 10.96 48.18 -16.99
C VAL A 333 12.32 47.89 -16.36
#